data_AF-A0A9D9LEG9-F1
#
_entry.id   AF-A0A9D9LEG9-F1
#
_cell.length_a   1.000
_cell.length_b   1.000
_cell.length_c   1.000
_cell.angle_alpha   90.00
_cell.angle_beta   90.00
_cell.angle_gamma   90.00
#
_symmetry.space_group_name_H-M   'P 1'
#
loop_
_entity.id
_entity.type
_entity.pdbx_description
1 polymer ?
#
loop_
_entity_poly.entity_id
_entity_poly.type
_entity_poly.pdbx_seq_one_letter_code
_entity_poly.pdbx_strand_id
1 'polypeptide(L)'
;MMWIELVLLLACIVLGARLGGIGLGAAGGIGLVILVFGFGLPPGSPPSVVLGMIIAVITALAAMQAAGGLDYLVSIAGKVMRKKPAYITFVAPFVTYVLVFASGTQHVIYALMPVIVEVAAKADIRPERPLSMSVIASQAGLIASPISAATVAMVGALGSLQVSLVDILLVIIPATLLGVAVSAAPLPGLCGGAYRDGAG
;
A
#
# COMPACT_ATOMS: atom_id res chain seq x y z
N MET A 1 9.86 30.34 13.87
CA MET A 1 10.95 29.42 13.45
C MET A 1 10.37 28.10 12.96
N MET A 2 9.60 27.37 13.78
CA MET A 2 8.88 26.15 13.33
C MET A 2 8.09 26.27 12.01
N TRP A 3 7.37 27.37 11.77
CA TRP A 3 6.59 27.52 10.53
C TRP A 3 7.47 27.59 9.27
N ILE A 4 8.68 28.15 9.37
CA ILE A 4 9.62 28.24 8.24
C ILE A 4 10.25 26.87 7.98
N GLU A 5 10.63 26.15 9.04
CA GLU A 5 11.13 24.77 8.96
C GLU A 5 10.08 23.83 8.37
N LEU A 6 8.81 23.98 8.77
CA LEU A 6 7.70 23.20 8.23
C LEU A 6 7.46 23.50 6.75
N VAL A 7 7.45 24.78 6.36
CA VAL A 7 7.29 25.17 4.95
C VAL A 7 8.45 24.63 4.11
N LEU A 8 9.68 24.71 4.61
CA LEU A 8 10.86 24.14 3.94
C LEU A 8 10.72 22.63 3.78
N LEU A 9 10.36 21.91 4.85
CA LEU A 9 10.14 20.46 4.82
C LEU A 9 9.06 20.08 3.80
N LEU A 10 7.92 20.77 3.84
CA LEU A 10 6.82 20.54 2.89
C LEU A 10 7.24 20.86 1.46
N ALA A 11 8.01 21.93 1.22
CA ALA A 11 8.54 22.27 -0.09
C ALA A 11 9.47 21.17 -0.61
N CYS A 12 10.38 20.66 0.22
CA CYS A 12 11.26 19.53 -0.13
C CYS A 12 10.46 18.26 -0.46
N ILE A 13 9.39 17.95 0.30
CA ILE A 13 8.51 16.81 0.03
C ILE A 13 7.78 16.99 -1.31
N VAL A 14 7.19 18.15 -1.57
CA VAL A 14 6.44 18.42 -2.80
C VAL A 14 7.37 18.35 -4.02
N LEU A 15 8.56 18.94 -3.93
CA LEU A 15 9.56 18.89 -5.01
C LEU A 15 10.07 17.46 -5.23
N GLY A 16 10.39 16.74 -4.15
CA GLY A 16 10.83 15.35 -4.21
C GLY A 16 9.77 14.41 -4.79
N ALA A 17 8.50 14.58 -4.40
CA ALA A 17 7.39 13.78 -4.90
C ALA A 17 7.13 14.00 -6.40
N ARG A 18 7.35 15.22 -6.91
CA ARG A 18 7.25 15.51 -8.35
C ARG A 18 8.37 14.89 -9.16
N LEU A 19 9.59 14.82 -8.61
CA LEU A 19 10.73 14.18 -9.27
C LEU A 19 10.63 12.65 -9.24
N GLY A 20 10.00 12.08 -8.21
CA GLY A 20 9.75 10.66 -8.08
C GLY A 20 11.02 9.82 -7.91
N GLY A 21 10.84 8.53 -7.60
CA GLY A 21 11.95 7.56 -7.50
C GLY A 21 13.08 8.00 -6.56
N ILE A 22 14.31 8.08 -7.10
CA ILE A 22 15.51 8.51 -6.35
C ILE A 22 15.40 9.99 -5.90
N GLY A 23 14.67 10.82 -6.65
CA GLY A 23 14.51 12.26 -6.37
C GLY A 23 13.84 12.56 -5.03
N LEU A 24 12.91 11.70 -4.58
CA LEU A 24 12.27 11.83 -3.27
C LEU A 24 13.29 11.72 -2.13
N GLY A 25 14.18 10.73 -2.21
CA GLY A 25 15.23 10.50 -1.22
C GLY A 25 16.28 11.62 -1.22
N ALA A 26 16.72 12.06 -2.40
CA ALA A 26 17.68 13.14 -2.54
C ALA A 26 17.14 14.48 -2.01
N ALA A 27 15.91 14.85 -2.36
CA ALA A 27 15.25 16.07 -1.87
C ALA A 27 15.05 16.03 -0.35
N GLY A 28 14.69 14.87 0.22
CA GLY A 28 14.61 14.67 1.67
C GLY A 28 15.96 14.84 2.36
N GLY A 29 17.03 14.30 1.78
CA GLY A 29 18.39 14.45 2.30
C GLY A 29 18.88 15.90 2.27
N ILE A 30 18.65 16.61 1.17
CA ILE A 30 18.96 18.04 1.04
C ILE A 30 18.16 18.86 2.07
N GLY A 31 16.86 18.58 2.22
CA GLY A 31 16.03 19.21 3.25
C GLY A 31 16.57 19.01 4.65
N LEU A 32 17.00 17.77 4.98
CA LEU A 32 17.61 17.46 6.27
C LEU A 32 18.92 18.22 6.49
N VAL A 33 19.78 18.32 5.47
CA VAL A 33 21.04 19.09 5.53
C VAL A 33 20.75 20.57 5.82
N ILE A 34 19.78 21.17 5.15
CA ILE A 34 19.41 22.57 5.38
C ILE A 34 18.85 22.77 6.79
N LEU A 35 18.04 21.85 7.28
CA LEU A 35 17.45 21.90 8.62
C LEU A 35 18.52 21.76 9.73
N VAL A 36 19.47 20.83 9.57
CA VAL A 36 20.52 20.58 10.58
C VAL A 36 21.61 21.64 10.54
N PHE A 37 22.16 21.97 9.36
CA PHE A 37 23.29 22.91 9.25
C PHE A 37 22.86 24.38 9.09
N GLY A 38 21.69 24.64 8.51
CA GLY A 38 21.18 26.00 8.33
C GLY A 38 20.39 26.52 9.53
N PHE A 39 19.47 25.70 10.07
CA PHE A 39 18.62 26.07 11.21
C PHE A 39 19.15 25.57 12.57
N GLY A 40 20.23 24.78 12.58
CA GLY A 40 20.89 24.32 13.80
C GLY A 40 20.10 23.27 14.59
N LEU A 41 19.16 22.57 13.95
CA LEU A 41 18.38 21.53 14.61
C LEU A 41 19.28 20.33 14.99
N PRO A 42 19.08 19.73 16.19
CA PRO A 42 19.87 18.59 16.61
C PRO A 42 19.68 17.43 15.62
N PRO A 43 20.77 16.79 15.16
CA PRO A 43 20.67 15.68 14.23
C PRO A 43 19.97 14.49 14.90
N GLY A 44 18.97 13.93 14.22
CA GLY A 44 18.31 12.70 14.66
C GLY A 44 19.22 11.49 14.50
N SER A 45 18.97 10.45 15.31
CA SER A 45 19.64 9.16 15.14
C SER A 45 19.18 8.46 13.86
N PRO A 46 20.08 7.90 13.04
CA PRO A 46 19.69 7.17 11.84
C PRO A 46 18.86 5.92 12.20
N PRO A 47 17.72 5.66 11.53
CA PRO A 47 16.85 4.54 11.85
C PRO A 47 17.40 3.24 11.26
N SER A 48 18.44 2.68 11.88
CA SER A 48 19.17 1.48 11.42
C SER A 48 18.26 0.27 11.22
N VAL A 49 17.31 0.06 12.14
CA VAL A 49 16.32 -1.03 12.06
C VAL A 49 15.43 -0.90 10.83
N VAL A 50 14.94 0.32 10.55
CA VAL A 50 14.06 0.59 9.39
C VAL A 50 14.84 0.40 8.08
N LEU A 51 16.07 0.93 8.01
CA LEU A 51 16.89 0.80 6.81
C LEU A 51 17.25 -0.67 6.53
N GLY A 52 17.67 -1.42 7.56
CA GLY A 52 17.97 -2.84 7.46
C GLY A 52 16.76 -3.68 7.04
N MET A 53 15.58 -3.35 7.57
CA MET A 53 14.32 -3.97 7.18
C MET A 53 13.99 -3.72 5.71
N ILE A 54 14.09 -2.47 5.22
CA ILE A 54 13.81 -2.14 3.82
C ILE A 54 14.74 -2.94 2.90
N ILE A 55 16.03 -3.01 3.23
CA ILE A 55 17.01 -3.79 2.46
C ILE A 55 16.61 -5.28 2.45
N ALA A 56 16.33 -5.86 3.62
CA ALA A 56 15.94 -7.28 3.73
C ALA A 56 14.67 -7.60 2.92
N VAL A 57 13.63 -6.77 3.02
CA VAL A 57 12.36 -6.96 2.31
C VAL A 57 12.55 -6.80 0.80
N ILE A 58 13.28 -5.78 0.34
CA ILE A 58 13.55 -5.59 -1.09
C ILE A 58 14.36 -6.76 -1.66
N THR A 59 15.38 -7.25 -0.93
CA THR A 59 16.16 -8.42 -1.36
C THR A 59 15.29 -9.68 -1.45
N ALA A 60 14.42 -9.92 -0.46
CA ALA A 60 13.50 -11.05 -0.48
C ALA A 60 12.48 -10.95 -1.63
N LEU A 61 11.92 -9.75 -1.86
CA LEU A 61 11.00 -9.50 -2.96
C LEU A 61 11.68 -9.67 -4.32
N ALA A 62 12.91 -9.20 -4.48
CA ALA A 62 13.69 -9.36 -5.70
C ALA A 62 13.97 -10.85 -5.98
N ALA A 63 14.33 -11.63 -4.97
CA ALA A 63 14.48 -13.08 -5.08
C ALA A 63 13.16 -13.78 -5.45
N MET A 64 12.05 -13.38 -4.83
CA MET A 64 10.71 -13.89 -5.14
C MET A 64 10.29 -13.56 -6.58
N GLN A 65 10.56 -12.34 -7.06
CA GLN A 65 10.30 -11.95 -8.44
C GLN A 65 11.18 -12.73 -9.43
N ALA A 66 12.48 -12.87 -9.14
CA ALA A 66 13.40 -13.65 -9.97
C ALA A 66 13.01 -15.13 -10.08
N ALA A 67 12.41 -15.69 -9.03
CA ALA A 67 11.90 -17.06 -9.01
C ALA A 67 10.51 -17.23 -9.68
N GLY A 68 9.88 -16.15 -10.18
CA GLY A 68 8.51 -16.18 -10.71
C GLY A 68 7.42 -16.35 -9.63
N GLY A 69 7.77 -16.17 -8.35
CA GLY A 69 6.84 -16.33 -7.23
C GLY A 69 5.69 -15.33 -7.27
N LEU A 70 5.95 -14.09 -7.75
CA LEU A 70 4.90 -13.08 -7.92
C LEU A 70 3.91 -13.48 -9.01
N ASP A 71 4.38 -14.02 -10.14
CA ASP A 71 3.52 -14.50 -11.23
C ASP A 71 2.63 -15.66 -10.76
N TYR A 72 3.19 -16.55 -9.94
CA TYR A 72 2.43 -17.62 -9.30
C TYR A 72 1.32 -17.08 -8.40
N LEU A 73 1.63 -16.12 -7.51
CA LEU A 73 0.64 -15.49 -6.63
C LEU A 73 -0.48 -14.79 -7.42
N VAL A 74 -0.12 -14.07 -8.49
CA VAL A 74 -1.09 -13.42 -9.40
C VAL A 74 -1.95 -14.45 -10.13
N SER A 75 -1.37 -15.59 -10.54
CA SER A 75 -2.13 -16.66 -11.18
C SER A 75 -3.17 -17.26 -10.23
N ILE A 76 -2.84 -17.43 -8.94
CA ILE A 76 -3.78 -17.88 -7.92
C ILE A 76 -4.87 -16.83 -7.70
N ALA A 77 -4.47 -15.57 -7.56
CA ALA A 77 -5.38 -14.44 -7.39
C ALA A 77 -6.42 -14.41 -8.52
N GLY A 78 -5.96 -14.53 -9.77
CA GLY A 78 -6.81 -14.58 -10.95
C GLY A 78 -7.75 -15.79 -10.95
N LYS A 79 -7.29 -16.98 -10.56
CA LYS A 79 -8.17 -18.15 -10.40
C LYS A 79 -9.26 -17.90 -9.37
N VAL A 80 -8.95 -17.28 -8.23
CA VAL A 80 -9.92 -16.97 -7.18
C VAL A 80 -10.94 -15.93 -7.66
N MET A 81 -10.49 -14.83 -8.28
CA MET A 81 -11.36 -13.79 -8.82
C MET A 81 -12.29 -14.31 -9.93
N ARG A 82 -11.80 -15.22 -10.79
CA ARG A 82 -12.58 -15.84 -11.87
C ARG A 82 -13.63 -16.85 -11.41
N LYS A 83 -13.57 -17.35 -10.16
CA LYS A 83 -14.60 -18.29 -9.65
C LYS A 83 -15.98 -17.65 -9.47
N LYS A 84 -16.03 -16.38 -9.07
CA LYS A 84 -17.27 -15.62 -8.85
C LYS A 84 -17.16 -14.21 -9.45
N PRO A 85 -17.10 -14.08 -10.80
CA PRO A 85 -16.82 -12.82 -11.47
C PRO A 85 -17.92 -11.77 -11.23
N ALA A 86 -19.18 -12.18 -11.04
CA ALA A 86 -20.29 -11.30 -10.69
C ALA A 86 -20.09 -10.52 -9.37
N TYR A 87 -19.19 -10.99 -8.49
CA TYR A 87 -18.87 -10.35 -7.20
C TYR A 87 -17.48 -9.72 -7.20
N ILE A 88 -16.91 -9.39 -8.36
CA ILE A 88 -15.53 -8.89 -8.46
C ILE A 88 -15.27 -7.63 -7.62
N THR A 89 -16.26 -6.76 -7.45
CA THR A 89 -16.16 -5.55 -6.62
C THR A 89 -15.92 -5.87 -5.14
N PHE A 90 -16.31 -7.06 -4.68
CA PHE A 90 -16.05 -7.55 -3.33
C PHE A 90 -14.84 -8.49 -3.28
N VAL A 91 -14.72 -9.41 -4.24
CA VAL A 91 -13.66 -10.42 -4.25
C VAL A 91 -12.28 -9.79 -4.52
N ALA A 92 -12.17 -8.84 -5.45
CA ALA A 92 -10.89 -8.24 -5.80
C ALA A 92 -10.22 -7.49 -4.63
N PRO A 93 -10.93 -6.64 -3.86
CA PRO A 93 -10.35 -5.98 -2.69
C PRO A 93 -9.85 -6.95 -1.63
N PHE A 94 -10.61 -8.01 -1.32
CA PHE A 94 -10.19 -9.01 -0.32
C PHE A 94 -8.97 -9.80 -0.76
N VAL A 95 -8.94 -10.26 -2.02
CA VAL A 95 -7.77 -10.97 -2.57
C VAL A 95 -6.55 -10.05 -2.57
N THR A 96 -6.73 -8.77 -2.91
CA THR A 96 -5.66 -7.77 -2.87
C THR A 96 -5.16 -7.53 -1.45
N TYR A 97 -6.05 -7.37 -0.47
CA TYR A 97 -5.69 -7.23 0.95
C TYR A 97 -4.84 -8.40 1.42
N VAL A 98 -5.28 -9.63 1.19
CA VAL A 98 -4.57 -10.84 1.64
C VAL A 98 -3.19 -10.94 1.01
N LEU A 99 -3.07 -10.66 -0.29
CA LEU A 99 -1.78 -10.72 -0.98
C LEU A 99 -0.81 -9.65 -0.50
N VAL A 100 -1.29 -8.42 -0.28
CA VAL A 100 -0.44 -7.33 0.22
C VAL A 100 -0.08 -7.54 1.68
N PHE A 101 -1.00 -8.04 2.51
CA PHE A 101 -0.73 -8.45 3.88
C PHE A 101 0.38 -9.51 3.96
N ALA A 102 0.30 -10.54 3.11
CA ALA A 102 1.29 -11.62 3.07
C ALA A 102 2.63 -11.16 2.48
N SER A 103 2.61 -10.34 1.43
CA SER A 103 3.81 -9.88 0.75
C SER A 103 4.49 -8.68 1.43
N GLY A 104 3.79 -7.97 2.32
CA GLY A 104 4.29 -6.76 3.00
C GLY A 104 4.53 -5.56 2.09
N THR A 105 4.04 -5.57 0.84
CA THR A 105 4.27 -4.50 -0.13
C THR A 105 3.04 -4.24 -1.01
N GLN A 106 2.73 -2.95 -1.20
CA GLN A 106 1.65 -2.53 -2.07
C GLN A 106 1.97 -2.75 -3.56
N HIS A 107 3.24 -2.90 -3.95
CA HIS A 107 3.63 -3.06 -5.36
C HIS A 107 2.98 -4.26 -6.05
N VAL A 108 2.53 -5.27 -5.29
CA VAL A 108 1.81 -6.44 -5.81
C VAL A 108 0.51 -6.04 -6.53
N ILE A 109 -0.12 -4.92 -6.15
CA ILE A 109 -1.36 -4.46 -6.79
C ILE A 109 -1.20 -4.18 -8.28
N TYR A 110 -0.01 -3.74 -8.72
CA TYR A 110 0.22 -3.44 -10.13
C TYR A 110 0.09 -4.67 -11.02
N ALA A 111 0.45 -5.85 -10.49
CA ALA A 111 0.29 -7.11 -11.20
C ALA A 111 -1.16 -7.65 -11.15
N LEU A 112 -1.93 -7.26 -10.13
CA LEU A 112 -3.35 -7.63 -10.01
C LEU A 112 -4.27 -6.74 -10.85
N MET A 113 -3.88 -5.49 -11.08
CA MET A 113 -4.65 -4.50 -11.84
C MET A 113 -5.18 -5.04 -13.19
N PRO A 114 -4.34 -5.60 -14.10
CA PRO A 114 -4.85 -6.14 -15.37
C PRO A 114 -5.82 -7.30 -15.18
N VAL A 115 -5.59 -8.15 -14.17
CA VAL A 115 -6.47 -9.29 -13.84
C VAL A 115 -7.84 -8.79 -13.37
N ILE A 116 -7.87 -7.77 -12.52
CA ILE A 116 -9.11 -7.16 -12.03
C ILE A 116 -9.91 -6.56 -13.19
N VAL A 117 -9.26 -5.85 -14.11
CA VAL A 117 -9.91 -5.29 -15.30
C VAL A 117 -10.47 -6.39 -16.20
N GLU A 118 -9.68 -7.43 -16.46
CA GLU A 118 -10.11 -8.56 -17.30
C GLU A 118 -11.33 -9.29 -16.70
N VAL A 119 -11.32 -9.56 -15.40
CA VAL A 119 -12.42 -10.27 -14.72
C VAL A 119 -13.67 -9.38 -14.61
N ALA A 120 -13.50 -8.07 -14.38
CA ALA A 120 -14.61 -7.13 -14.36
C ALA A 120 -15.27 -6.99 -15.73
N ALA A 121 -14.49 -6.89 -16.81
CA ALA A 121 -15.00 -6.85 -18.18
C ALA A 121 -15.79 -8.12 -18.54
N LYS A 122 -15.28 -9.32 -18.18
CA LYS A 122 -16.00 -10.59 -18.38
C LYS A 122 -17.31 -10.70 -17.60
N ALA A 123 -17.46 -9.92 -16.53
CA ALA A 123 -18.65 -9.88 -15.69
C ALA A 123 -19.65 -8.78 -16.09
N ASP A 124 -19.37 -8.01 -17.15
CA ASP A 124 -20.11 -6.79 -17.52
C ASP A 124 -20.11 -5.72 -16.40
N ILE A 125 -19.03 -5.65 -15.61
CA ILE A 125 -18.87 -4.72 -14.49
C ILE A 125 -17.83 -3.66 -14.84
N ARG A 126 -18.15 -2.38 -14.65
CA ARG A 126 -17.18 -1.28 -14.80
C ARG A 126 -15.98 -1.47 -13.86
N PRO A 127 -14.73 -1.46 -14.37
CA PRO A 127 -13.53 -1.78 -13.59
C PRO A 127 -13.15 -0.68 -12.59
N GLU A 128 -13.62 0.55 -12.79
CA GLU A 128 -13.35 1.73 -11.95
C GLU A 128 -13.54 1.43 -10.44
N ARG A 129 -14.62 0.72 -10.10
CA ARG A 129 -14.97 0.39 -8.72
C ARG A 129 -14.08 -0.71 -8.12
N PRO A 130 -14.01 -1.93 -8.68
CA PRO A 130 -13.14 -2.98 -8.13
C PRO A 130 -11.67 -2.54 -8.06
N LEU A 131 -11.20 -1.73 -9.02
CA LEU A 131 -9.84 -1.17 -8.98
C LEU A 131 -9.64 -0.21 -7.80
N SER A 132 -10.50 0.81 -7.67
CA SER A 132 -10.40 1.80 -6.60
C SER A 132 -10.46 1.14 -5.22
N MET A 133 -11.37 0.18 -5.06
CA MET A 133 -11.52 -0.57 -3.82
C MET A 133 -10.29 -1.45 -3.52
N SER A 134 -9.68 -2.04 -4.55
CA SER A 134 -8.46 -2.83 -4.38
C SER A 134 -7.27 -1.98 -3.96
N VAL A 135 -7.18 -0.72 -4.42
CA VAL A 135 -6.14 0.22 -3.97
C VAL A 135 -6.29 0.53 -2.48
N ILE A 136 -7.50 0.82 -2.01
CA ILE A 136 -7.76 1.05 -0.58
C ILE A 136 -7.43 -0.21 0.22
N ALA A 137 -7.85 -1.38 -0.26
CA ALA A 137 -7.55 -2.65 0.39
C ALA A 137 -6.05 -2.98 0.41
N SER A 138 -5.28 -2.58 -0.61
CA SER A 138 -3.82 -2.73 -0.61
C SER A 138 -3.15 -1.89 0.47
N GLN A 139 -3.58 -0.63 0.64
CA GLN A 139 -3.06 0.23 1.71
C GLN A 139 -3.40 -0.35 3.09
N ALA A 140 -4.64 -0.82 3.26
CA ALA A 140 -5.09 -1.45 4.48
C ALA A 140 -4.29 -2.74 4.80
N GLY A 141 -4.04 -3.58 3.80
CA GLY A 141 -3.23 -4.80 3.92
C GLY A 141 -1.76 -4.50 4.25
N LEU A 142 -1.22 -3.42 3.69
CA LEU A 142 0.15 -2.98 3.96
C LEU A 142 0.33 -2.55 5.42
N ILE A 143 -0.63 -1.82 5.96
CA ILE A 143 -0.59 -1.35 7.37
C ILE A 143 -0.82 -2.53 8.33
N ALA A 144 -1.63 -3.51 7.94
CA ALA A 144 -1.87 -4.70 8.74
C ALA A 144 -0.71 -5.72 8.72
N SER A 145 0.24 -5.61 7.79
CA SER A 145 1.32 -6.59 7.63
C SER A 145 2.42 -6.43 8.70
N PRO A 146 2.84 -7.51 9.39
CA PRO A 146 3.94 -7.45 10.36
C PRO A 146 5.31 -7.14 9.73
N ILE A 147 5.47 -7.40 8.43
CA ILE A 147 6.73 -7.26 7.68
C ILE A 147 6.75 -5.93 6.91
N SER A 148 5.76 -5.05 7.11
CA SER A 148 5.68 -3.76 6.42
C SER A 148 6.41 -2.66 7.19
N ALA A 149 7.08 -1.77 6.45
CA ALA A 149 7.77 -0.62 7.03
C ALA A 149 6.84 0.27 7.88
N ALA A 150 5.55 0.31 7.56
CA ALA A 150 4.54 1.01 8.35
C ALA A 150 4.45 0.46 9.78
N THR A 151 4.44 -0.87 9.93
CA THR A 151 4.32 -1.54 11.23
C THR A 151 5.57 -1.36 12.08
N VAL A 152 6.76 -1.43 11.46
CA VAL A 152 8.01 -1.17 12.18
C VAL A 152 8.13 0.29 12.60
N ALA A 153 7.68 1.23 11.75
CA ALA A 153 7.60 2.64 12.13
C ALA A 153 6.63 2.85 13.31
N MET A 154 5.47 2.18 13.31
CA MET A 154 4.53 2.22 14.43
C MET A 154 5.12 1.64 15.72
N VAL A 155 5.77 0.48 15.67
CA VAL A 155 6.45 -0.10 16.85
C VAL A 155 7.53 0.85 17.38
N GLY A 156 8.32 1.46 16.49
CA GLY A 156 9.33 2.45 16.88
C GLY A 156 8.72 3.69 17.54
N ALA A 157 7.60 4.20 17.00
CA ALA A 157 6.91 5.36 17.53
C ALA A 157 6.20 5.08 18.87
N LEU A 158 5.64 3.88 19.05
CA LEU A 158 4.90 3.48 20.25
C LEU A 158 5.77 2.77 21.30
N GLY A 159 7.08 2.63 21.06
CA GLY A 159 7.99 1.94 21.98
C GLY A 159 8.04 2.54 23.38
N SER A 160 7.74 3.83 23.54
CA SER A 160 7.64 4.50 24.84
C SER A 160 6.42 4.08 25.67
N LEU A 161 5.38 3.53 25.04
CA LEU A 161 4.15 3.09 25.67
C LEU A 161 4.13 1.59 26.00
N GLN A 162 5.26 0.88 25.84
CA GLN A 162 5.40 -0.57 26.06
C GLN A 162 4.42 -1.44 25.24
N VAL A 163 3.88 -0.91 24.15
CA VAL A 163 2.93 -1.63 23.28
C VAL A 163 3.70 -2.66 22.44
N SER A 164 3.28 -3.92 22.50
CA SER A 164 3.91 -4.99 21.72
C SER A 164 3.43 -4.96 20.26
N LEU A 165 4.24 -5.49 19.34
CA LEU A 165 3.84 -5.72 17.95
C LEU A 165 2.52 -6.49 17.87
N VAL A 166 2.33 -7.46 18.76
CA VAL A 166 1.11 -8.27 18.81
C VAL A 166 -0.11 -7.41 19.12
N ASP A 167 -0.02 -6.48 20.07
CA ASP A 167 -1.12 -5.61 20.46
C ASP A 167 -1.53 -4.69 19.31
N ILE A 168 -0.54 -4.15 18.59
CA ILE A 168 -0.75 -3.32 17.39
C ILE A 168 -1.49 -4.13 16.33
N LEU A 169 -1.02 -5.33 16.02
CA LEU A 169 -1.63 -6.18 14.99
C LEU A 169 -3.04 -6.65 15.38
N LEU A 170 -3.27 -6.94 16.66
CA LEU A 170 -4.56 -7.36 17.19
C LEU A 170 -5.63 -6.27 17.00
N VAL A 171 -5.25 -5.00 17.01
CA VAL A 171 -6.16 -3.89 16.71
C VAL A 171 -6.25 -3.61 15.20
N ILE A 172 -5.11 -3.53 14.52
CA ILE A 172 -5.05 -3.09 13.12
C ILE A 172 -5.65 -4.13 12.17
N ILE A 173 -5.37 -5.42 12.34
CA ILE A 173 -5.88 -6.46 11.46
C ILE A 173 -7.42 -6.46 11.41
N PRO A 174 -8.15 -6.55 12.54
CA PRO A 174 -9.61 -6.51 12.49
C PRO A 174 -10.14 -5.15 12.02
N ALA A 175 -9.53 -4.03 12.44
CA ALA A 175 -9.98 -2.70 12.01
C ALA A 175 -9.86 -2.51 10.49
N THR A 176 -8.73 -2.92 9.91
CA THR A 176 -8.49 -2.82 8.46
C THR A 176 -9.34 -3.81 7.68
N LEU A 177 -9.52 -5.04 8.17
CA LEU A 177 -10.37 -6.04 7.52
C LEU A 177 -11.84 -5.61 7.50
N LEU A 178 -12.35 -5.06 8.61
CA LEU A 178 -13.68 -4.47 8.67
C LEU A 178 -13.80 -3.24 7.77
N GLY A 179 -12.78 -2.39 7.73
CA GLY A 179 -12.72 -1.24 6.81
C GLY A 179 -12.81 -1.67 5.34
N VAL A 180 -12.07 -2.72 4.94
CA VAL A 180 -12.16 -3.29 3.59
C VAL A 180 -13.53 -3.90 3.34
N ALA A 181 -14.10 -4.62 4.31
CA ALA A 181 -15.42 -5.23 4.19
C ALA A 181 -16.53 -4.18 3.97
N VAL A 182 -16.53 -3.12 4.77
CA VAL A 182 -17.51 -2.02 4.69
C VAL A 182 -17.31 -1.22 3.40
N SER A 183 -16.07 -0.93 3.05
CA SER A 183 -15.77 -0.12 1.87
C SER A 183 -16.10 -0.90 0.57
N ALA A 184 -15.92 -2.22 0.56
CA ALA A 184 -16.31 -3.09 -0.56
C ALA A 184 -17.78 -3.55 -0.53
N ALA A 185 -18.56 -3.13 0.48
CA ALA A 185 -19.94 -3.55 0.63
C ALA A 185 -20.79 -3.10 -0.59
N PRO A 186 -21.71 -3.94 -1.08
CA PRO A 186 -22.60 -3.56 -2.17
C PRO A 186 -23.60 -2.53 -1.66
N LEU A 187 -23.33 -1.24 -1.87
CA LEU A 187 -24.34 -0.22 -1.66
C LEU A 187 -25.47 -0.43 -2.70
N PRO A 188 -26.74 -0.58 -2.28
CA PRO A 188 -27.86 -0.75 -3.19
C PRO A 188 -27.98 0.50 -4.08
N GLY A 189 -27.84 0.29 -5.39
CA GLY A 189 -27.84 1.35 -6.41
C GLY A 189 -26.59 1.39 -7.31
N LEU A 190 -25.47 0.78 -6.89
CA LEU A 190 -24.23 0.79 -7.67
C LEU A 190 -23.98 -0.53 -8.42
N CYS A 191 -24.64 -1.65 -8.08
CA CYS A 191 -24.51 -2.92 -8.80
C CYS A 191 -25.13 -2.94 -10.23
N GLY A 192 -25.73 -1.84 -10.70
CA GLY A 192 -26.45 -1.78 -11.98
C GLY A 192 -25.79 -0.98 -13.10
N GLY A 193 -24.48 -0.71 -13.01
CA GLY A 193 -23.76 -0.06 -14.12
C GLY A 193 -23.30 -1.08 -15.15
N ALA A 194 -24.22 -1.62 -15.96
CA ALA A 194 -23.88 -2.44 -17.12
C ALA A 194 -22.76 -1.77 -17.93
N TYR A 195 -21.83 -2.57 -18.45
CA TYR A 195 -20.71 -2.11 -19.25
C TYR A 195 -21.23 -1.65 -20.62
N ARG A 196 -21.79 -0.43 -20.68
CA ARG A 196 -22.18 0.20 -21.96
C ARG A 196 -20.90 0.63 -22.67
N ASP A 197 -20.47 -0.18 -23.63
CA ASP A 197 -19.41 0.14 -24.57
C ASP A 197 -19.66 1.52 -25.19
N GLY A 198 -18.66 2.39 -25.09
CA GLY A 198 -18.56 3.62 -25.87
C GLY A 198 -18.20 3.33 -27.32
N ALA A 199 -18.93 2.43 -27.98
CA ALA A 199 -18.86 2.24 -29.42
C ALA A 199 -19.87 3.18 -30.10
N GLY A 200 -19.38 4.38 -30.41
CA GLY A 200 -20.00 5.36 -31.31
C GLY A 200 -18.90 6.10 -32.05
#